data_AF-A0A6M2D087-F1
#
_entry.id   AF-A0A6M2D087-F1
#
_cell.length_a   1.000
_cell.length_b   1.000
_cell.length_c   1.000
_cell.angle_alpha   90.00
_cell.angle_beta   90.00
_cell.angle_gamma   90.00
#
_symmetry.space_group_name_H-M   'P 1'
#
loop_
_entity.id
_entity.type
_entity.pdbx_description
1 polymer ?
#
loop_
_entity_poly.entity_id
_entity_poly.type
_entity_poly.pdbx_seq_one_letter_code
_entity_poly.pdbx_strand_id
1 'polypeptide(L)'
;ALKMLTSKTFVKKTKKGNVLKIVREHYLRDDIWCGSKLCKICKHENPNLESVPQSFSDLFPSPHYVVPDTNVVLHQIDVLKDSVFKNVIILQTVQQELRHRHAPGYNAIREILGNKDRHFFVFTNEHHKETYIEREAGESANDRNDRAIRTSVSWYCEHLSNRVDVVLLTNDEENRTKAQAQGLKACTFAEYVRSLKDHPGLLDKLAKLELDEAAKKADRHCIYPEHLPQAELHLGIKSGRFEQGKFQASRDNYLEGNVVLGDDEESRSILIQGRSNLNRAVHEDLVVVEIFPEDQWSLPSGLVLVDETQDEEDKTDEEESVKLKPGPAKSKRVPSGRIVGILRRKWRPYCGILAPSALRRKWRPYCGILAPSTIKEATRHLFVPAERRIPKIRIETRQAETLCRQRIVVSIDSWPRDSRYPLGHLVRALGDIGDRATENQVLLLEHDIPHQCFSRAVLDCLPSTPWTIGPKEEQGRKDLRHLCICSVDPPGCTDIDDALHCRELPSGNYEVG
;
A
#
# COMPACT_ATOMS: atom_id res chain seq x y z
N ALA A 1 41.39 22.50 -2.18
CA ALA A 1 40.06 22.95 -2.66
C ALA A 1 39.10 21.77 -2.51
N LEU A 2 38.17 21.83 -1.55
CA LEU A 2 37.19 20.76 -1.32
C LEU A 2 36.25 20.69 -2.54
N LYS A 3 36.12 19.51 -3.15
CA LYS A 3 35.26 19.28 -4.31
C LYS A 3 33.78 19.51 -3.94
N MET A 4 33.25 20.68 -4.27
CA MET A 4 31.81 21.01 -4.18
C MET A 4 31.01 20.50 -5.39
N LEU A 5 31.71 19.87 -6.35
CA LEU A 5 31.15 19.31 -7.57
C LEU A 5 31.74 17.91 -7.78
N THR A 6 30.86 16.93 -7.96
CA THR A 6 31.21 15.58 -8.40
C THR A 6 30.39 15.20 -9.62
N SER A 7 30.83 14.21 -10.38
CA SER A 7 30.15 13.73 -11.59
C SER A 7 29.63 12.33 -11.35
N LYS A 8 28.30 12.16 -11.34
CA LYS A 8 27.66 10.85 -11.22
C LYS A 8 27.53 10.24 -12.61
N THR A 9 28.30 9.19 -12.87
CA THR A 9 28.21 8.41 -14.11
C THR A 9 27.42 7.13 -13.90
N PHE A 10 26.42 6.88 -14.73
CA PHE A 10 25.69 5.61 -14.73
C PHE A 10 25.31 5.19 -16.14
N VAL A 11 25.08 3.89 -16.30
CA VAL A 11 24.78 3.29 -17.59
C VAL A 11 23.29 2.98 -17.66
N LYS A 12 22.62 3.38 -18.75
CA LYS A 12 21.21 3.10 -18.98
C LYS A 12 21.03 2.37 -20.31
N LYS A 13 20.36 1.22 -20.29
CA LYS A 13 19.92 0.53 -21.50
C LYS A 13 18.65 1.20 -22.03
N THR A 14 18.65 1.57 -23.30
CA THR A 14 17.48 2.12 -23.98
C THR A 14 16.49 1.02 -24.36
N LYS A 15 15.23 1.39 -24.65
CA LYS A 15 14.22 0.42 -25.15
C LYS A 15 14.65 -0.32 -26.43
N LYS A 16 15.52 0.30 -27.23
CA LYS A 16 16.10 -0.28 -28.46
C LYS A 16 17.34 -1.16 -28.20
N GLY A 17 17.73 -1.37 -26.94
CA GLY A 17 18.88 -2.20 -26.57
C GLY A 17 20.23 -1.47 -26.51
N ASN A 18 20.32 -0.24 -27.04
CA ASN A 18 21.55 0.56 -26.97
C ASN A 18 21.89 0.92 -25.53
N VAL A 19 23.18 0.89 -25.22
CA VAL A 19 23.71 1.22 -23.89
C VAL A 19 24.22 2.66 -23.92
N LEU A 20 23.63 3.53 -23.10
CA LEU A 20 24.03 4.94 -22.99
C LEU A 20 24.75 5.17 -21.66
N LYS A 21 25.93 5.80 -21.71
CA LYS A 21 26.59 6.34 -20.52
C LYS A 21 26.05 7.75 -20.26
N ILE A 22 25.38 7.93 -19.14
CA ILE A 22 24.86 9.21 -18.71
C ILE A 22 25.81 9.77 -17.65
N VAL A 23 26.28 10.99 -17.88
CA VAL A 23 27.07 11.76 -16.92
C VAL A 23 26.18 12.90 -16.42
N ARG A 24 26.03 13.02 -15.11
CA ARG A 24 25.32 14.14 -14.48
C ARG A 24 26.24 14.84 -13.51
N GLU A 25 26.21 16.15 -13.55
CA GLU A 25 26.79 16.97 -12.50
C GLU A 25 25.98 16.77 -11.20
N HIS A 26 26.71 16.65 -10.10
CA HIS A 26 26.14 16.47 -8.78
C HIS A 26 26.80 17.46 -7.82
N TYR A 27 26.01 18.46 -7.43
CA TYR A 27 26.46 19.56 -6.59
C TYR A 27 26.35 19.17 -5.12
N LEU A 28 27.43 19.40 -4.39
CA LEU A 28 27.52 19.22 -2.95
C LEU A 28 27.43 20.58 -2.27
N ARG A 29 26.56 20.65 -1.27
CA ARG A 29 26.12 21.84 -0.56
C ARG A 29 26.45 21.72 0.91
N ASP A 30 26.72 22.84 1.55
CA ASP A 30 26.96 23.01 2.98
C ASP A 30 25.87 23.84 3.67
N ASP A 31 24.85 24.29 2.93
CA ASP A 31 23.71 25.06 3.40
C ASP A 31 22.44 24.21 3.61
N ILE A 32 22.58 22.88 3.62
CA ILE A 32 21.47 21.96 3.91
C ILE A 32 21.33 21.82 5.43
N TRP A 33 20.18 22.23 5.97
CA TRP A 33 19.91 22.18 7.40
C TRP A 33 19.49 20.79 7.90
N CYS A 34 19.72 20.51 9.19
CA CYS A 34 19.35 19.23 9.82
C CYS A 34 17.86 19.13 10.24
N GLY A 35 17.10 20.22 10.15
CA GLY A 35 15.69 20.29 10.56
C GLY A 35 15.42 20.32 12.09
N SER A 36 16.44 20.23 12.94
CA SER A 36 16.30 20.17 14.41
C SER A 36 16.27 21.53 15.09
N LYS A 37 15.31 21.71 16.01
CA LYS A 37 15.26 22.87 16.93
C LYS A 37 16.45 22.94 17.91
N LEU A 38 17.18 21.84 18.14
CA LEU A 38 18.36 21.82 19.02
C LEU A 38 19.62 22.35 18.35
N CYS A 39 19.63 22.40 17.02
CA CYS A 39 20.83 22.75 16.29
C CYS A 39 21.12 24.25 16.42
N LYS A 40 22.38 24.55 16.75
CA LYS A 40 22.91 25.92 16.83
C LYS A 40 23.82 26.28 15.66
N ILE A 41 24.06 25.32 14.76
CA ILE A 41 25.03 25.43 13.66
C ILE A 41 24.31 25.81 12.36
N CYS A 42 23.22 25.11 12.03
CA CYS A 42 22.43 25.37 10.83
C CYS A 42 21.58 26.64 10.96
N LYS A 43 21.45 27.39 9.87
CA LYS A 43 20.49 28.51 9.76
C LYS A 43 19.11 27.98 9.42
N HIS A 44 18.31 27.64 10.41
CA HIS A 44 16.95 27.16 10.19
C HIS A 44 15.99 28.31 9.91
N GLU A 45 15.25 28.24 8.81
CA GLU A 45 14.11 29.14 8.58
C GLU A 45 12.87 28.65 9.35
N ASN A 46 12.60 27.34 9.35
CA ASN A 46 11.47 26.72 10.05
C ASN A 46 11.82 25.28 10.46
N PRO A 47 12.43 25.04 11.64
CA PRO A 47 12.82 23.70 12.08
C PRO A 47 11.57 22.87 12.44
N ASN A 48 11.46 21.67 11.85
CA ASN A 48 10.29 20.79 12.02
C ASN A 48 10.47 19.75 13.13
N LEU A 49 11.70 19.32 13.43
CA LEU A 49 11.97 18.34 14.48
C LEU A 49 12.02 19.02 15.85
N GLU A 50 11.40 18.41 16.84
CA GLU A 50 11.28 18.94 18.19
C GLU A 50 12.59 18.92 18.97
N SER A 51 12.73 19.81 19.95
CA SER A 51 13.95 19.88 20.77
C SER A 51 14.05 18.78 21.80
N VAL A 52 12.92 18.22 22.25
CA VAL A 52 12.86 17.10 23.17
C VAL A 52 11.82 16.13 22.61
N PRO A 53 12.22 15.24 21.70
CA PRO A 53 11.29 14.25 21.15
C PRO A 53 10.79 13.32 22.26
N GLN A 54 9.49 13.05 22.29
CA GLN A 54 8.93 12.06 23.21
C GLN A 54 9.39 10.66 22.80
N SER A 55 9.99 9.92 23.74
CA SER A 55 10.31 8.50 23.56
C SER A 55 9.27 7.66 24.28
N PHE A 56 8.66 6.72 23.55
CA PHE A 56 7.76 5.70 24.10
C PHE A 56 8.40 4.30 24.10
N SER A 57 9.71 4.22 23.83
CA SER A 57 10.44 2.96 23.66
C SER A 57 11.20 2.59 24.93
N ASP A 58 10.96 1.39 25.45
CA ASP A 58 11.77 0.80 26.52
C ASP A 58 13.20 0.48 26.08
N LEU A 59 13.40 0.20 24.78
CA LEU A 59 14.71 -0.12 24.22
C LEU A 59 15.62 1.13 24.21
N PHE A 60 15.01 2.30 23.99
CA PHE A 60 15.68 3.59 23.93
C PHE A 60 14.93 4.61 24.81
N PRO A 61 15.16 4.60 26.14
CA PRO A 61 14.41 5.44 27.08
C PRO A 61 14.72 6.93 26.92
N SER A 62 15.87 7.27 26.35
CA SER A 62 16.24 8.66 26.07
C SER A 62 15.43 9.26 24.90
N PRO A 63 15.17 10.58 24.92
CA PRO A 63 14.65 11.31 23.76
C PRO A 63 15.49 11.04 22.51
N HIS A 64 14.85 10.57 21.45
CA HIS A 64 15.54 10.24 20.21
C HIS A 64 14.76 10.60 18.95
N TYR A 65 15.49 10.81 17.85
CA TYR A 65 14.96 10.84 16.49
C TYR A 65 15.03 9.46 15.85
N VAL A 66 14.12 9.20 14.93
CA VAL A 66 14.03 7.92 14.23
C VAL A 66 14.41 8.10 12.77
N VAL A 67 15.34 7.28 12.27
CA VAL A 67 15.75 7.23 10.87
C VAL A 67 15.41 5.85 10.32
N PRO A 68 14.31 5.68 9.57
CA PRO A 68 13.97 4.41 8.97
C PRO A 68 14.77 4.17 7.68
N ASP A 69 15.19 2.93 7.50
CA ASP A 69 15.74 2.43 6.24
C ASP A 69 14.65 2.28 5.16
N THR A 70 15.07 2.16 3.90
CA THR A 70 14.22 1.94 2.73
C THR A 70 13.28 0.76 2.90
N ASN A 71 13.78 -0.40 3.35
CA ASN A 71 12.96 -1.60 3.51
C ASN A 71 11.87 -1.41 4.59
N VAL A 72 12.19 -0.64 5.63
CA VAL A 72 11.22 -0.28 6.67
C VAL A 72 10.10 0.58 6.08
N VAL A 73 10.43 1.62 5.33
CA VAL A 73 9.41 2.51 4.72
C VAL A 73 8.60 1.77 3.65
N LEU A 74 9.21 0.86 2.88
CA LEU A 74 8.52 0.10 1.85
C LEU A 74 7.46 -0.85 2.42
N HIS A 75 7.78 -1.54 3.51
CA HIS A 75 6.96 -2.64 4.02
C HIS A 75 6.12 -2.27 5.24
N GLN A 76 6.51 -1.24 5.99
CA GLN A 76 5.90 -0.89 7.28
C GLN A 76 5.26 0.51 7.26
N ILE A 77 4.88 1.01 6.08
CA ILE A 77 4.29 2.34 5.91
C ILE A 77 3.01 2.53 6.74
N ASP A 78 2.20 1.49 6.91
CA ASP A 78 0.94 1.56 7.65
C ASP A 78 1.16 1.70 9.17
N VAL A 79 2.28 1.19 9.68
CA VAL A 79 2.73 1.44 11.06
C VAL A 79 3.28 2.86 11.18
N LEU A 80 4.10 3.32 10.22
CA LEU A 80 4.65 4.68 10.21
C LEU A 80 3.56 5.77 10.07
N LYS A 81 2.41 5.46 9.47
CA LYS A 81 1.25 6.36 9.42
C LYS A 81 0.59 6.58 10.77
N ASP A 82 0.84 5.74 11.78
CA ASP A 82 0.25 5.90 13.09
C ASP A 82 0.79 7.15 13.81
N SER A 83 -0.08 7.87 14.54
CA SER A 83 0.27 9.12 15.25
C SER A 83 1.35 8.97 16.31
N VAL A 84 1.62 7.74 16.76
CA VAL A 84 2.72 7.43 17.70
C VAL A 84 4.09 7.79 17.11
N PHE A 85 4.27 7.62 15.80
CA PHE A 85 5.52 8.00 15.15
C PHE A 85 5.57 9.50 14.91
N LYS A 86 6.47 10.16 15.64
CA LYS A 86 6.84 11.57 15.53
C LYS A 86 8.35 11.73 15.46
N ASN A 87 8.83 12.89 14.98
CA ASN A 87 10.25 13.22 14.90
C ASN A 87 11.06 12.21 14.06
N VAL A 88 10.51 11.87 12.90
CA VAL A 88 11.10 10.91 11.96
C VAL A 88 11.86 11.64 10.85
N ILE A 89 13.09 11.23 10.59
CA ILE A 89 13.95 11.79 9.54
C ILE A 89 13.96 10.83 8.36
N ILE A 90 13.37 11.25 7.25
CA ILE A 90 13.40 10.52 5.99
C ILE A 90 14.57 11.02 5.15
N LEU A 91 15.49 10.13 4.81
CA LEU A 91 16.63 10.48 3.95
C LEU A 91 16.20 10.59 2.48
N GLN A 92 16.84 11.47 1.72
CA GLN A 92 16.58 11.62 0.29
C GLN A 92 16.85 10.34 -0.50
N THR A 93 17.86 9.54 -0.10
CA THR A 93 18.13 8.22 -0.69
C THR A 93 16.91 7.30 -0.57
N VAL A 94 16.35 7.17 0.64
CA VAL A 94 15.15 6.38 0.93
C VAL A 94 13.96 6.90 0.12
N GLN A 95 13.78 8.21 0.05
CA GLN A 95 12.68 8.83 -0.68
C GLN A 95 12.77 8.59 -2.21
N GLN A 96 13.96 8.68 -2.80
CA GLN A 96 14.18 8.43 -4.22
C GLN A 96 13.89 6.96 -4.57
N GLU A 97 14.36 6.04 -3.73
CA GLU A 97 14.14 4.62 -3.92
C GLU A 97 12.65 4.26 -3.81
N LEU A 98 11.96 4.82 -2.81
CA LEU A 98 10.52 4.68 -2.64
C LEU A 98 9.75 5.20 -3.86
N ARG A 99 10.13 6.36 -4.42
CA ARG A 99 9.50 6.91 -5.64
C ARG A 99 9.60 5.97 -6.83
N HIS A 100 10.69 5.22 -6.95
CA HIS A 100 10.91 4.28 -8.06
C HIS A 100 10.26 2.92 -7.84
N ARG A 101 10.24 2.41 -6.59
CA ARG A 101 9.73 1.07 -6.27
C ARG A 101 8.26 1.05 -5.85
N HIS A 102 7.76 2.08 -5.18
CA HIS A 102 6.43 2.13 -4.58
C HIS A 102 5.86 3.56 -4.55
N ALA A 103 5.30 3.99 -5.69
CA ALA A 103 4.72 5.33 -5.84
C ALA A 103 3.60 5.67 -4.81
N PRO A 104 2.68 4.74 -4.45
CA PRO A 104 1.70 4.99 -3.38
C PRO A 104 2.36 5.29 -2.02
N GLY A 105 3.38 4.54 -1.64
CA GLY A 105 4.15 4.80 -0.41
C GLY A 105 4.85 6.15 -0.43
N TYR A 106 5.40 6.55 -1.58
CA TYR A 106 5.98 7.89 -1.75
C TYR A 106 4.96 9.01 -1.53
N ASN A 107 3.74 8.86 -2.06
CA ASN A 107 2.66 9.81 -1.85
C ASN A 107 2.21 9.85 -0.37
N ALA A 108 2.12 8.68 0.28
CA ALA A 108 1.80 8.61 1.71
C ALA A 108 2.83 9.33 2.59
N ILE A 109 4.14 9.17 2.32
CA ILE A 109 5.19 9.92 3.02
C ILE A 109 5.05 11.42 2.76
N ARG A 110 4.71 11.85 1.54
CA ARG A 110 4.48 13.27 1.24
C ARG A 110 3.29 13.84 2.00
N GLU A 111 2.23 13.07 2.16
CA GLU A 111 1.07 13.47 2.96
C GLU A 111 1.44 13.63 4.44
N ILE A 112 2.19 12.66 5.01
CA ILE A 112 2.70 12.75 6.38
C ILE A 112 3.59 13.98 6.57
N LEU A 113 4.47 14.28 5.60
CA LEU A 113 5.32 15.47 5.62
C LEU A 113 4.53 16.77 5.55
N GLY A 114 3.35 16.76 4.95
CA GLY A 114 2.43 17.91 4.93
C GLY A 114 1.80 18.20 6.29
N ASN A 115 1.74 17.20 7.18
CA ASN A 115 1.21 17.35 8.53
C ASN A 115 2.32 17.77 9.52
N LYS A 116 2.29 19.04 9.95
CA LYS A 116 3.30 19.62 10.85
C LYS A 116 3.33 18.97 12.25
N ASP A 117 2.19 18.45 12.73
CA ASP A 117 2.09 17.82 14.07
C ASP A 117 2.81 16.46 14.15
N ARG A 118 3.15 15.89 12.99
CA ARG A 118 3.90 14.63 12.89
C ARG A 118 5.41 14.84 13.00
N HIS A 119 5.91 16.05 12.79
CA HIS A 119 7.35 16.36 12.84
C HIS A 119 8.21 15.45 11.95
N PHE A 120 7.73 15.10 10.75
CA PHE A 120 8.55 14.39 9.77
C PHE A 120 9.43 15.38 9.01
N PHE A 121 10.69 15.03 8.76
CA PHE A 121 11.63 15.89 8.06
C PHE A 121 12.36 15.12 6.97
N VAL A 122 12.52 15.73 5.79
CA VAL A 122 13.33 15.16 4.71
C VAL A 122 14.71 15.76 4.73
N PHE A 123 15.73 14.93 4.99
CA PHE A 123 17.12 15.35 4.93
C PHE A 123 17.75 15.00 3.58
N THR A 124 18.33 16.01 2.93
CA THR A 124 18.87 15.92 1.57
C THR A 124 20.31 15.40 1.59
N ASN A 125 20.49 14.15 2.03
CA ASN A 125 21.81 13.55 2.28
C ASN A 125 22.67 13.40 1.03
N GLU A 126 22.10 13.23 -0.18
CA GLU A 126 22.90 13.12 -1.40
C GLU A 126 23.55 14.45 -1.79
N HIS A 127 22.91 15.59 -1.52
CA HIS A 127 23.49 16.89 -1.85
C HIS A 127 24.26 17.50 -0.69
N HIS A 128 24.29 16.87 0.49
CA HIS A 128 25.00 17.40 1.64
C HIS A 128 26.46 16.93 1.63
N LYS A 129 27.37 17.89 1.74
CA LYS A 129 28.82 17.70 1.58
C LYS A 129 29.42 16.62 2.48
N GLU A 130 28.98 16.52 3.72
CA GLU A 130 29.58 15.61 4.72
C GLU A 130 28.90 14.23 4.75
N THR A 131 27.71 14.11 4.16
CA THR A 131 26.95 12.84 4.17
C THR A 131 26.93 12.17 2.80
N TYR A 132 27.32 12.89 1.74
CA TYR A 132 27.44 12.31 0.41
C TYR A 132 28.59 11.32 0.36
N ILE A 133 28.30 10.13 -0.19
CA ILE A 133 29.28 9.08 -0.40
C ILE A 133 29.28 8.61 -1.85
N GLU A 134 30.47 8.32 -2.37
CA GLU A 134 30.65 7.72 -3.69
C GLU A 134 30.58 6.20 -3.62
N ARG A 135 30.14 5.58 -4.71
CA ARG A 135 30.06 4.12 -4.80
C ARG A 135 31.45 3.53 -4.94
N GLU A 136 31.76 2.53 -4.10
CA GLU A 136 33.05 1.84 -4.13
C GLU A 136 33.08 0.77 -5.23
N ALA A 137 34.29 0.38 -5.65
CA ALA A 137 34.47 -0.64 -6.68
C ALA A 137 33.98 -2.01 -6.16
N GLY A 138 33.04 -2.63 -6.88
CA GLY A 138 32.43 -3.92 -6.50
C GLY A 138 31.26 -3.81 -5.51
N GLU A 139 30.99 -2.63 -4.95
CA GLU A 139 29.86 -2.39 -4.04
C GLU A 139 28.53 -2.41 -4.82
N SER A 140 27.48 -3.04 -4.28
CA SER A 140 26.16 -2.98 -4.92
C SER A 140 25.50 -1.61 -4.73
N ALA A 141 24.42 -1.33 -5.46
CA ALA A 141 23.67 -0.09 -5.24
C ALA A 141 22.97 -0.08 -3.86
N ASN A 142 22.59 -1.25 -3.36
CA ASN A 142 21.95 -1.40 -2.04
C ASN A 142 22.95 -1.11 -0.93
N ASP A 143 24.12 -1.75 -0.96
CA ASP A 143 25.16 -1.60 0.08
C ASP A 143 25.61 -0.14 0.19
N ARG A 144 25.72 0.54 -0.96
CA ARG A 144 26.01 1.98 -1.02
C ARG A 144 24.90 2.79 -0.36
N ASN A 145 23.63 2.49 -0.62
CA ASN A 145 22.52 3.21 0.00
C ASN A 145 22.51 2.98 1.51
N ASP A 146 22.72 1.75 1.98
CA ASP A 146 22.80 1.43 3.40
C ASP A 146 23.96 2.17 4.08
N ARG A 147 25.12 2.24 3.40
CA ARG A 147 26.26 3.03 3.88
C ARG A 147 25.92 4.52 3.95
N ALA A 148 25.21 5.06 2.97
CA ALA A 148 24.79 6.47 2.96
C ALA A 148 23.84 6.77 4.14
N ILE A 149 22.97 5.83 4.48
CA ILE A 149 22.08 5.92 5.63
C ILE A 149 22.90 5.92 6.93
N ARG A 150 23.82 4.97 7.11
CA ARG A 150 24.71 4.91 8.29
C ARG A 150 25.56 6.17 8.45
N THR A 151 26.14 6.67 7.37
CA THR A 151 26.90 7.94 7.37
C THR A 151 26.02 9.12 7.77
N SER A 152 24.78 9.18 7.29
CA SER A 152 23.85 10.25 7.66
C SER A 152 23.47 10.18 9.14
N VAL A 153 23.24 8.98 9.68
CA VAL A 153 22.95 8.77 11.11
C VAL A 153 24.13 9.19 11.97
N SER A 154 25.36 8.76 11.63
CA SER A 154 26.59 9.16 12.32
C SER A 154 26.77 10.68 12.33
N TRP A 155 26.54 11.31 11.17
CA TRP A 155 26.60 12.76 11.04
C TRP A 155 25.61 13.46 11.96
N TYR A 156 24.37 12.99 12.05
CA TYR A 156 23.38 13.57 12.96
C TYR A 156 23.78 13.44 14.43
N CYS A 157 24.36 12.31 14.85
CA CYS A 157 24.87 12.11 16.21
C CYS A 157 25.96 13.13 16.55
N GLU A 158 26.95 13.28 15.66
CA GLU A 158 28.06 14.23 15.82
C GLU A 158 27.58 15.69 15.77
N HIS A 159 26.75 16.03 14.78
CA HIS A 159 26.24 17.37 14.51
C HIS A 159 25.38 17.91 15.66
N LEU A 160 24.58 17.05 16.29
CA LEU A 160 23.76 17.41 17.45
C LEU A 160 24.51 17.24 18.78
N SER A 161 25.81 16.94 18.73
CA SER A 161 26.69 16.76 19.90
C SER A 161 26.11 15.78 20.93
N ASN A 162 25.45 14.72 20.46
CA ASN A 162 24.75 13.73 21.29
C ASN A 162 23.75 14.33 22.31
N ARG A 163 23.20 15.53 22.04
CA ARG A 163 22.13 16.13 22.87
C ARG A 163 20.80 15.40 22.74
N VAL A 164 20.61 14.71 21.63
CA VAL A 164 19.47 13.85 21.33
C VAL A 164 20.02 12.60 20.65
N ASP A 165 19.42 11.46 20.97
CA ASP A 165 19.81 10.20 20.36
C ASP A 165 19.23 10.08 18.95
N VAL A 166 19.88 9.31 18.09
CA VAL A 166 19.37 9.01 16.74
C VAL A 166 19.39 7.51 16.54
N VAL A 167 18.21 6.94 16.30
CA VAL A 167 18.00 5.49 16.19
C VAL A 167 17.73 5.12 14.74
N LEU A 168 18.56 4.24 14.19
CA LEU A 168 18.39 3.65 12.88
C LEU A 168 17.46 2.43 12.97
N LEU A 169 16.35 2.45 12.22
CA LEU A 169 15.47 1.30 12.08
C LEU A 169 15.76 0.60 10.76
N THR A 170 16.29 -0.62 10.81
CA THR A 170 16.63 -1.41 9.63
C THR A 170 16.22 -2.86 9.82
N ASN A 171 15.57 -3.44 8.81
CA ASN A 171 15.28 -4.88 8.79
C ASN A 171 16.40 -5.69 8.11
N ASP A 172 17.39 -5.02 7.50
CA ASP A 172 18.59 -5.66 6.98
C ASP A 172 19.56 -5.94 8.14
N GLU A 173 19.89 -7.21 8.32
CA GLU A 173 20.77 -7.71 9.38
C GLU A 173 22.23 -7.26 9.20
N GLU A 174 22.72 -7.21 7.96
CA GLU A 174 24.08 -6.78 7.65
C GLU A 174 24.22 -5.27 7.91
N ASN A 175 23.23 -4.48 7.50
CA ASN A 175 23.19 -3.06 7.80
C ASN A 175 23.15 -2.79 9.32
N ARG A 176 22.31 -3.55 10.06
CA ARG A 176 22.22 -3.45 11.52
C ARG A 176 23.56 -3.75 12.19
N THR A 177 24.20 -4.85 11.82
CA THR A 177 25.48 -5.29 12.41
C THR A 177 26.58 -4.27 12.14
N LYS A 178 26.67 -3.74 10.91
CA LYS A 178 27.63 -2.69 10.55
C LYS A 178 27.37 -1.38 11.31
N ALA A 179 26.11 -0.99 11.49
CA ALA A 179 25.76 0.21 12.25
C ALA A 179 26.15 0.09 13.73
N GLN A 180 25.87 -1.06 14.35
CA GLN A 180 26.25 -1.33 15.74
C GLN A 180 27.77 -1.36 15.93
N ALA A 181 28.53 -1.93 14.97
CA ALA A 181 29.99 -1.91 14.98
C ALA A 181 30.57 -0.48 14.88
N GLN A 182 29.83 0.46 14.28
CA GLN A 182 30.18 1.89 14.22
C GLN A 182 29.74 2.67 15.48
N GLY A 183 29.16 2.01 16.48
CA GLY A 183 28.64 2.65 17.69
C GLY A 183 27.29 3.35 17.51
N LEU A 184 26.59 3.11 16.38
CA LEU A 184 25.27 3.69 16.13
C LEU A 184 24.18 2.86 16.80
N LYS A 185 23.14 3.54 17.31
CA LYS A 185 21.94 2.89 17.86
C LYS A 185 21.10 2.37 16.70
N ALA A 186 21.06 1.04 16.53
CA ALA A 186 20.31 0.39 15.47
C ALA A 186 19.56 -0.85 15.97
N CYS A 187 18.31 -1.01 15.53
CA CYS A 187 17.49 -2.19 15.79
C CYS A 187 16.54 -2.47 14.60
N THR A 188 15.88 -3.63 14.64
CA THR A 188 14.83 -3.92 13.65
C THR A 188 13.56 -3.13 13.95
N PHE A 189 12.76 -2.90 12.91
CA PHE A 189 11.50 -2.19 13.09
C PHE A 189 10.55 -2.95 14.03
N ALA A 190 10.53 -4.28 13.95
CA ALA A 190 9.72 -5.12 14.83
C ALA A 190 10.18 -5.08 16.29
N GLU A 191 11.50 -5.08 16.56
CA GLU A 191 12.04 -4.89 17.92
C GLU A 191 11.65 -3.53 18.49
N TYR A 192 11.76 -2.47 17.67
CA TYR A 192 11.36 -1.12 18.07
C TYR A 192 9.88 -1.05 18.42
N VAL A 193 8.99 -1.54 17.57
CA VAL A 193 7.53 -1.54 17.82
C VAL A 193 7.17 -2.37 19.05
N ARG A 194 7.81 -3.53 19.27
CA ARG A 194 7.60 -4.33 20.50
C ARG A 194 7.99 -3.60 21.78
N SER A 195 8.93 -2.66 21.70
CA SER A 195 9.35 -1.86 22.85
C SER A 195 8.37 -0.73 23.21
N LEU A 196 7.37 -0.45 22.35
CA LEU A 196 6.34 0.58 22.57
C LEU A 196 5.17 0.00 23.39
N LYS A 197 5.36 -0.21 24.69
CA LYS A 197 4.38 -0.93 25.55
C LYS A 197 3.01 -0.26 25.65
N ASP A 198 2.96 1.07 25.55
CA ASP A 198 1.70 1.83 25.62
C ASP A 198 0.83 1.69 24.36
N HIS A 199 1.35 1.04 23.31
CA HIS A 199 0.69 0.90 22.02
C HIS A 199 0.70 -0.54 21.48
N PRO A 200 0.12 -1.52 22.20
CA PRO A 200 0.16 -2.93 21.80
C PRO A 200 -0.52 -3.21 20.44
N GLY A 201 -1.47 -2.36 20.03
CA GLY A 201 -2.15 -2.47 18.73
C GLY A 201 -1.25 -2.23 17.52
N LEU A 202 -0.06 -1.63 17.69
CA LEU A 202 0.89 -1.45 16.58
C LEU A 202 1.50 -2.77 16.11
N LEU A 203 1.54 -3.79 16.98
CA LEU A 203 2.07 -5.11 16.63
C LEU A 203 1.21 -5.80 15.59
N ASP A 204 -0.10 -5.62 15.64
CA ASP A 204 -1.05 -6.18 14.68
C ASP A 204 -0.96 -5.50 13.31
N LYS A 205 -0.37 -4.29 13.27
CA LYS A 205 -0.11 -3.53 12.04
C LYS A 205 1.22 -3.86 11.36
N LEU A 206 2.08 -4.68 11.98
CA LEU A 206 3.36 -5.04 11.39
C LEU A 206 3.15 -5.98 10.19
N ALA A 207 3.60 -5.55 9.02
CA ALA A 207 3.59 -6.38 7.82
C ALA A 207 4.53 -7.59 7.97
N LYS A 208 4.06 -8.76 7.55
CA LYS A 208 4.85 -10.01 7.55
C LYS A 208 5.21 -10.43 6.14
N LEU A 209 6.49 -10.32 5.79
CA LEU A 209 6.99 -10.70 4.47
C LEU A 209 7.21 -12.21 4.33
N GLU A 210 7.54 -12.89 5.43
CA GLU A 210 7.78 -14.33 5.49
C GLU A 210 7.08 -14.96 6.71
N LEU A 211 6.80 -16.27 6.61
CA LEU A 211 6.44 -17.09 7.77
C LEU A 211 7.68 -17.21 8.67
N ASP A 212 7.51 -17.09 10.00
CA ASP A 212 8.61 -17.06 10.97
C ASP A 212 9.70 -18.11 10.64
N GLU A 213 10.98 -17.71 10.69
CA GLU A 213 12.13 -18.55 10.28
C GLU A 213 12.21 -19.91 10.97
N ALA A 214 11.57 -20.07 12.14
CA ALA A 214 11.42 -21.37 12.81
C ALA A 214 10.70 -22.42 11.93
N ALA A 215 9.89 -22.00 10.95
CA ALA A 215 9.20 -22.86 10.00
C ALA A 215 10.03 -23.20 8.74
N LYS A 216 11.16 -22.52 8.47
CA LYS A 216 12.02 -22.77 7.29
C LYS A 216 12.75 -24.13 7.34
N LYS A 217 12.74 -24.83 8.48
CA LYS A 217 13.43 -26.12 8.68
C LYS A 217 12.61 -27.36 8.32
N ALA A 218 11.33 -27.24 7.96
CA ALA A 218 10.50 -28.38 7.56
C ALA A 218 10.15 -28.29 6.08
N ASP A 219 10.33 -29.40 5.37
CA ASP A 219 10.01 -29.65 3.95
C ASP A 219 8.50 -29.46 3.71
N ARG A 220 8.06 -28.19 3.63
CA ARG A 220 6.64 -27.86 3.39
C ARG A 220 6.32 -28.08 1.92
N HIS A 221 5.33 -28.92 1.67
CA HIS A 221 4.79 -29.16 0.34
C HIS A 221 4.33 -27.83 -0.30
N CYS A 222 5.01 -27.40 -1.35
CA CYS A 222 4.66 -26.18 -2.08
C CYS A 222 3.39 -26.39 -2.89
N ILE A 223 2.29 -25.77 -2.46
CA ILE A 223 0.97 -25.85 -3.10
C ILE A 223 0.98 -25.17 -4.47
N TYR A 224 1.75 -24.08 -4.61
CA TYR A 224 1.77 -23.30 -5.85
C TYR A 224 3.09 -23.43 -6.63
N PRO A 225 3.03 -23.40 -7.98
CA PRO A 225 4.22 -23.35 -8.82
C PRO A 225 4.98 -22.03 -8.65
N GLU A 226 6.27 -22.04 -8.97
CA GLU A 226 7.11 -20.85 -8.93
C GLU A 226 6.72 -19.87 -10.05
N HIS A 227 6.85 -18.57 -9.79
CA HIS A 227 6.68 -17.57 -10.84
C HIS A 227 7.97 -17.43 -11.63
N LEU A 228 7.86 -17.38 -12.96
CA LEU A 228 9.04 -17.19 -13.80
C LEU A 228 9.67 -15.81 -13.56
N PRO A 229 11.02 -15.68 -13.66
CA PRO A 229 11.68 -14.40 -13.51
C PRO A 229 11.18 -13.37 -14.53
N GLN A 230 11.16 -12.09 -14.16
CA GLN A 230 10.67 -11.01 -15.03
C GLN A 230 11.35 -10.99 -16.41
N ALA A 231 12.65 -11.29 -16.49
CA ALA A 231 13.37 -11.33 -17.76
C ALA A 231 12.81 -12.39 -18.72
N GLU A 232 12.45 -13.56 -18.19
CA GLU A 232 11.87 -14.65 -18.97
C GLU A 232 10.42 -14.37 -19.36
N LEU A 233 9.63 -13.77 -18.46
CA LEU A 233 8.27 -13.33 -18.76
C LEU A 233 8.27 -12.35 -19.95
N HIS A 234 9.13 -11.33 -19.93
CA HIS A 234 9.23 -10.37 -21.03
C HIS A 234 9.72 -11.00 -22.34
N LEU A 235 10.65 -11.97 -22.26
CA LEU A 235 11.13 -12.69 -23.44
C LEU A 235 10.01 -13.55 -24.04
N GLY A 236 9.26 -14.27 -23.19
CA GLY A 236 8.13 -15.11 -23.61
C GLY A 236 6.98 -14.31 -24.22
N ILE A 237 6.72 -13.10 -23.72
CA ILE A 237 5.74 -12.18 -24.33
C ILE A 237 6.22 -11.72 -25.71
N LYS A 238 7.50 -11.35 -25.84
CA LYS A 238 8.07 -10.92 -27.13
C LYS A 238 8.13 -12.04 -28.16
N SER A 239 8.35 -13.27 -27.72
CA SER A 239 8.37 -14.44 -28.62
C SER A 239 6.97 -14.95 -28.96
N GLY A 240 5.91 -14.37 -28.39
CA GLY A 240 4.53 -14.84 -28.56
C GLY A 240 4.21 -16.15 -27.85
N ARG A 241 5.10 -16.63 -26.96
CA ARG A 241 4.87 -17.85 -26.15
C ARG A 241 3.87 -17.58 -25.03
N PHE A 242 3.89 -16.37 -24.48
CA PHE A 242 3.00 -15.94 -23.42
C PHE A 242 2.20 -14.72 -23.84
N GLU A 243 1.00 -14.58 -23.31
CA GLU A 243 0.21 -13.36 -23.42
C GLU A 243 0.07 -12.70 -22.05
N GLN A 244 -0.15 -11.38 -22.02
CA GLN A 244 -0.36 -10.62 -20.78
C GLN A 244 -1.76 -10.02 -20.75
N GLY A 245 -2.39 -9.98 -19.58
CA GLY A 245 -3.75 -9.48 -19.44
C GLY A 245 -4.14 -9.21 -17.99
N LYS A 246 -5.33 -8.62 -17.80
CA LYS A 246 -5.90 -8.35 -16.47
C LYS A 246 -6.64 -9.57 -15.97
N PHE A 247 -6.33 -10.02 -14.75
CA PHE A 247 -7.00 -11.14 -14.13
C PHE A 247 -8.32 -10.73 -13.45
N GLN A 248 -9.42 -11.35 -13.85
CA GLN A 248 -10.75 -11.15 -13.29
C GLN A 248 -11.20 -12.43 -12.59
N ALA A 249 -11.12 -12.44 -11.26
CA ALA A 249 -11.62 -13.55 -10.46
C ALA A 249 -13.15 -13.65 -10.54
N SER A 250 -13.68 -14.87 -10.56
CA SER A 250 -15.12 -15.09 -10.50
C SER A 250 -15.68 -14.73 -9.12
N ARG A 251 -16.90 -14.17 -9.08
CA ARG A 251 -17.64 -13.95 -7.81
C ARG A 251 -18.26 -15.22 -7.27
N ASP A 252 -18.50 -16.18 -8.15
CA ASP A 252 -19.29 -17.37 -7.85
C ASP A 252 -18.40 -18.61 -7.66
N ASN A 253 -17.14 -18.57 -8.12
CA ASN A 253 -16.23 -19.71 -8.03
C ASN A 253 -14.78 -19.25 -7.78
N TYR A 254 -14.27 -19.49 -6.58
CA TYR A 254 -12.90 -19.11 -6.20
C TYR A 254 -11.80 -19.92 -6.92
N LEU A 255 -12.15 -21.03 -7.57
CA LEU A 255 -11.25 -21.83 -8.39
C LEU A 255 -11.27 -21.42 -9.87
N GLU A 256 -11.99 -20.36 -10.23
CA GLU A 256 -12.10 -19.86 -11.60
C GLU A 256 -11.87 -18.36 -11.70
N GLY A 257 -11.27 -17.95 -12.82
CA GLY A 257 -11.19 -16.56 -13.24
C GLY A 257 -10.87 -16.47 -14.72
N ASN A 258 -10.95 -15.27 -15.26
CA ASN A 258 -10.64 -14.98 -16.65
C ASN A 258 -9.48 -14.00 -16.75
N VAL A 259 -8.57 -14.22 -17.69
CA VAL A 259 -7.56 -13.23 -18.06
C VAL A 259 -8.05 -12.52 -19.31
N VAL A 260 -8.33 -11.23 -19.20
CA VAL A 260 -8.76 -10.39 -20.31
C VAL A 260 -7.53 -9.79 -20.99
N LEU A 261 -7.37 -10.12 -22.27
CA LEU A 261 -6.29 -9.72 -23.15
C LEU A 261 -6.76 -8.58 -24.05
N GLY A 262 -5.98 -7.50 -24.17
CA GLY A 262 -6.31 -6.34 -25.00
C GLY A 262 -7.18 -5.27 -24.32
N ASP A 263 -7.45 -4.19 -25.06
CA ASP A 263 -8.33 -3.08 -24.64
C ASP A 263 -9.73 -3.24 -25.29
N ASP A 264 -10.73 -2.56 -24.71
CA ASP A 264 -12.16 -2.91 -24.68
C ASP A 264 -12.86 -3.41 -25.98
N GLU A 265 -12.43 -3.02 -27.19
CA GLU A 265 -13.14 -3.37 -28.44
C GLU A 265 -12.76 -4.73 -29.06
N GLU A 266 -11.57 -5.27 -28.78
CA GLU A 266 -11.10 -6.59 -29.28
C GLU A 266 -10.65 -7.53 -28.15
N SER A 267 -11.27 -7.38 -26.98
CA SER A 267 -10.83 -8.12 -25.79
C SER A 267 -11.08 -9.64 -25.93
N ARG A 268 -10.03 -10.44 -25.71
CA ARG A 268 -10.11 -11.91 -25.66
C ARG A 268 -10.00 -12.39 -24.22
N SER A 269 -10.85 -13.31 -23.80
CA SER A 269 -10.83 -13.88 -22.45
C SER A 269 -10.26 -15.29 -22.44
N ILE A 270 -9.25 -15.53 -21.60
CA ILE A 270 -8.70 -16.87 -21.34
C ILE A 270 -9.18 -17.36 -19.98
N LEU A 271 -9.84 -18.51 -19.94
CA LEU A 271 -10.32 -19.12 -18.71
C LEU A 271 -9.16 -19.76 -17.95
N ILE A 272 -9.06 -19.46 -16.65
CA ILE A 272 -8.09 -20.08 -15.75
C ILE A 272 -8.88 -20.85 -14.69
N GLN A 273 -8.67 -22.17 -14.63
CA GLN A 273 -9.34 -23.05 -13.67
C GLN A 273 -8.33 -23.80 -12.81
N GLY A 274 -8.65 -23.92 -11.53
CA GLY A 274 -7.84 -24.65 -10.55
C GLY A 274 -6.80 -23.77 -9.85
N ARG A 275 -6.52 -24.10 -8.60
CA ARG A 275 -5.65 -23.34 -7.69
C ARG A 275 -4.23 -23.19 -8.22
N SER A 276 -3.66 -24.28 -8.74
CA SER A 276 -2.31 -24.31 -9.31
C SER A 276 -2.18 -23.39 -10.54
N ASN A 277 -3.20 -23.35 -11.40
CA ASN A 277 -3.22 -22.52 -12.61
C ASN A 277 -3.52 -21.05 -12.34
N LEU A 278 -4.36 -20.74 -11.34
CA LEU A 278 -4.59 -19.37 -10.86
C LEU A 278 -3.33 -18.76 -10.24
N ASN A 279 -2.46 -19.61 -9.70
CA ASN A 279 -1.09 -19.30 -9.28
C ASN A 279 -0.93 -17.98 -8.52
N ARG A 280 -1.65 -17.86 -7.39
CA ARG A 280 -1.56 -16.73 -6.46
C ARG A 280 -1.90 -15.37 -7.09
N ALA A 281 -2.72 -15.31 -8.13
CA ALA A 281 -3.25 -14.08 -8.70
C ALA A 281 -4.40 -13.51 -7.86
N VAL A 282 -4.48 -12.18 -7.77
CA VAL A 282 -5.59 -11.45 -7.13
C VAL A 282 -6.34 -10.65 -8.19
N HIS A 283 -7.64 -10.43 -7.98
CA HIS A 283 -8.46 -9.65 -8.91
C HIS A 283 -7.80 -8.31 -9.30
N GLU A 284 -7.83 -8.00 -10.60
CA GLU A 284 -7.21 -6.84 -11.26
C GLU A 284 -5.67 -6.86 -11.33
N ASP A 285 -5.01 -7.96 -10.93
CA ASP A 285 -3.59 -8.15 -11.19
C ASP A 285 -3.31 -8.20 -12.71
N LEU A 286 -2.18 -7.61 -13.13
CA LEU A 286 -1.65 -7.78 -14.48
C LEU A 286 -0.77 -9.03 -14.51
N VAL A 287 -1.25 -10.07 -15.17
CA VAL A 287 -0.66 -11.41 -15.15
C VAL A 287 -0.14 -11.82 -16.53
N VAL A 288 0.74 -12.82 -16.54
CA VAL A 288 1.23 -13.47 -17.75
C VAL A 288 0.66 -14.88 -17.79
N VAL A 289 -0.01 -15.21 -18.89
CA VAL A 289 -0.68 -16.49 -19.12
C VAL A 289 0.01 -17.28 -20.22
N GLU A 290 0.15 -18.58 -19.98
CA GLU A 290 0.45 -19.58 -20.99
C GLU A 290 -0.85 -20.26 -21.39
N ILE A 291 -1.23 -20.15 -22.66
CA ILE A 291 -2.47 -20.73 -23.20
C ILE A 291 -2.20 -22.22 -23.48
N PHE A 292 -3.11 -23.08 -23.05
CA PHE A 292 -3.02 -24.51 -23.32
C PHE A 292 -3.37 -24.80 -24.79
N PRO A 293 -2.87 -25.91 -25.36
CA PRO A 293 -3.29 -26.33 -26.68
C PRO A 293 -4.80 -26.66 -26.71
N GLU A 294 -5.43 -26.58 -27.89
CA GLU A 294 -6.89 -26.62 -28.05
C GLU A 294 -7.54 -27.90 -27.51
N ASP A 295 -6.80 -29.00 -27.46
CA ASP A 295 -7.21 -30.29 -26.89
C ASP A 295 -7.42 -30.24 -25.37
N GLN A 296 -6.76 -29.31 -24.69
CA GLN A 296 -6.82 -29.10 -23.24
C GLN A 296 -7.75 -27.95 -22.83
N TRP A 297 -8.39 -27.29 -23.81
CA TRP A 297 -9.36 -26.24 -23.53
C TRP A 297 -10.51 -26.74 -22.67
N SER A 298 -10.88 -25.92 -21.70
CA SER A 298 -11.74 -26.31 -20.60
C SER A 298 -13.15 -25.74 -20.75
N LEU A 299 -14.10 -26.31 -20.02
CA LEU A 299 -15.48 -25.83 -19.97
C LEU A 299 -15.67 -25.01 -18.68
N PRO A 300 -16.28 -23.82 -18.74
CA PRO A 300 -16.65 -23.09 -17.53
C PRO A 300 -17.52 -23.96 -16.62
N SER A 301 -17.24 -23.96 -15.31
CA SER A 301 -18.05 -24.72 -14.37
C SER A 301 -19.42 -24.05 -14.20
N GLY A 302 -20.47 -24.87 -14.12
CA GLY A 302 -21.81 -24.42 -13.75
C GLY A 302 -22.05 -24.35 -12.23
N LEU A 303 -21.00 -24.53 -11.43
CA LEU A 303 -21.10 -24.64 -9.97
C LEU A 303 -20.72 -23.33 -9.29
N VAL A 304 -21.55 -22.91 -8.34
CA VAL A 304 -21.21 -21.85 -7.39
C VAL A 304 -20.39 -22.48 -6.26
N LEU A 305 -19.10 -22.16 -6.21
CA LEU A 305 -18.17 -22.60 -5.17
C LEU A 305 -17.79 -21.42 -4.30
N VAL A 306 -18.22 -21.45 -3.04
CA VAL A 306 -17.75 -20.54 -2.00
C VAL A 306 -16.67 -21.25 -1.19
N ASP A 307 -15.60 -20.53 -0.85
CA ASP A 307 -14.58 -21.07 0.02
C ASP A 307 -15.11 -21.17 1.47
N GLU A 308 -15.70 -22.31 1.80
CA GLU A 308 -16.12 -22.65 3.17
C GLU A 308 -14.98 -23.23 4.03
N THR A 309 -13.77 -23.41 3.49
CA THR A 309 -12.66 -24.04 4.23
C THR A 309 -12.08 -23.11 5.29
N GLN A 310 -12.05 -23.56 6.55
CA GLN A 310 -11.60 -22.81 7.74
C GLN A 310 -10.27 -23.38 8.28
N ASP A 311 -9.24 -23.52 7.43
CA ASP A 311 -7.89 -24.03 7.79
C ASP A 311 -7.67 -25.55 7.78
N GLU A 312 -8.39 -26.33 6.96
CA GLU A 312 -7.94 -27.69 6.63
C GLU A 312 -6.76 -27.58 5.63
N GLU A 313 -5.53 -27.48 6.13
CA GLU A 313 -4.29 -27.57 5.34
C GLU A 313 -4.14 -28.95 4.65
N ASP A 314 -4.97 -29.93 5.04
CA ASP A 314 -4.90 -31.34 4.61
C ASP A 314 -5.74 -31.68 3.35
N LYS A 315 -6.47 -30.74 2.74
CA LYS A 315 -7.16 -31.03 1.46
C LYS A 315 -6.19 -30.89 0.29
N THR A 316 -5.84 -32.02 -0.31
CA THR A 316 -4.99 -32.07 -1.51
C THR A 316 -5.68 -31.38 -2.69
N ASP A 317 -4.89 -30.80 -3.60
CA ASP A 317 -5.40 -30.18 -4.84
C ASP A 317 -6.29 -31.15 -5.66
N GLU A 318 -6.04 -32.46 -5.54
CA GLU A 318 -6.84 -33.51 -6.17
C GLU A 318 -8.29 -33.52 -5.65
N GLU A 319 -8.53 -33.36 -4.34
CA GLU A 319 -9.89 -33.30 -3.79
C GLU A 319 -10.65 -32.02 -4.20
N GLU A 320 -9.95 -30.91 -4.43
CA GLU A 320 -10.57 -29.67 -4.91
C GLU A 320 -10.86 -29.71 -6.41
N SER A 321 -10.00 -30.36 -7.19
CA SER A 321 -10.23 -30.59 -8.62
C SER A 321 -11.51 -31.40 -8.88
N VAL A 322 -11.85 -32.33 -7.98
CA VAL A 322 -13.11 -33.11 -8.03
C VAL A 322 -14.35 -32.22 -7.83
N LYS A 323 -14.22 -31.04 -7.20
CA LYS A 323 -15.32 -30.07 -7.06
C LYS A 323 -15.63 -29.31 -8.34
N LEU A 324 -14.67 -29.22 -9.27
CA LEU A 324 -14.89 -28.65 -10.60
C LEU A 324 -15.58 -29.69 -11.49
N LYS A 325 -16.90 -29.83 -11.36
CA LYS A 325 -17.66 -30.62 -12.35
C LYS A 325 -17.79 -29.80 -13.65
N PRO A 326 -17.55 -30.41 -14.82
CA PRO A 326 -17.76 -29.73 -16.09
C PRO A 326 -19.22 -29.29 -16.22
N GLY A 327 -19.44 -28.09 -16.78
CA GLY A 327 -20.78 -27.62 -17.15
C GLY A 327 -21.49 -28.57 -18.12
N PRO A 328 -22.79 -28.33 -18.41
CA PRO A 328 -23.55 -29.21 -19.30
C PRO A 328 -22.83 -29.41 -20.65
N ALA A 329 -22.77 -30.67 -21.12
CA ALA A 329 -22.00 -31.14 -22.28
C ALA A 329 -22.31 -30.45 -23.63
N LYS A 330 -23.29 -29.53 -23.67
CA LYS A 330 -23.65 -28.69 -24.84
C LYS A 330 -22.86 -27.38 -24.92
N SER A 331 -22.01 -27.07 -23.95
CA SER A 331 -21.19 -25.86 -23.95
C SER A 331 -19.93 -26.03 -24.80
N LYS A 332 -19.54 -24.99 -25.55
CA LYS A 332 -18.29 -24.98 -26.33
C LYS A 332 -17.10 -24.83 -25.40
N ARG A 333 -16.03 -25.59 -25.65
CA ARG A 333 -14.73 -25.40 -24.98
C ARG A 333 -14.22 -23.99 -25.26
N VAL A 334 -13.73 -23.32 -24.23
CA VAL A 334 -13.18 -21.97 -24.33
C VAL A 334 -11.66 -22.02 -24.14
N PRO A 335 -10.91 -21.07 -24.72
CA PRO A 335 -9.48 -20.97 -24.49
C PRO A 335 -9.16 -20.97 -23.00
N SER A 336 -8.33 -21.92 -22.56
CA SER A 336 -7.89 -22.00 -21.17
C SER A 336 -6.37 -21.99 -21.06
N GLY A 337 -5.87 -21.65 -19.88
CA GLY A 337 -4.44 -21.53 -19.65
C GLY A 337 -4.07 -21.52 -18.17
N ARG A 338 -2.80 -21.22 -17.91
CA ARG A 338 -2.24 -21.06 -16.57
C ARG A 338 -1.44 -19.79 -16.43
N ILE A 339 -1.48 -19.21 -15.23
CA ILE A 339 -0.71 -18.03 -14.88
C ILE A 339 0.71 -18.47 -14.51
N VAL A 340 1.71 -18.00 -15.27
CA VAL A 340 3.13 -18.34 -15.09
C VAL A 340 3.90 -17.28 -14.31
N GLY A 341 3.34 -16.08 -14.19
CA GLY A 341 3.94 -14.99 -13.45
C GLY A 341 3.06 -13.75 -13.41
N ILE A 342 3.45 -12.80 -12.57
CA ILE A 342 2.67 -11.60 -12.29
C ILE A 342 3.55 -10.38 -12.54
N LEU A 343 3.16 -9.55 -13.51
CA LEU A 343 3.92 -8.35 -13.91
C LEU A 343 3.66 -7.21 -12.94
N ARG A 344 2.41 -7.05 -12.50
CA ARG A 344 2.03 -5.97 -11.59
C ARG A 344 0.88 -6.39 -10.69
N ARG A 345 1.11 -6.31 -9.38
CA ARG A 345 0.09 -6.47 -8.36
C ARG A 345 -0.83 -5.25 -8.30
N LYS A 346 -2.12 -5.48 -8.09
CA LYS A 346 -3.14 -4.44 -7.86
C LYS A 346 -3.74 -4.57 -6.44
N TRP A 347 -2.90 -4.92 -5.48
CA TRP A 347 -3.31 -5.00 -4.08
C TRP A 347 -3.65 -3.61 -3.54
N ARG A 348 -4.69 -3.57 -2.72
CA ARG A 348 -5.14 -2.41 -1.96
C ARG A 348 -5.53 -2.86 -0.56
N PRO A 349 -5.74 -1.92 0.38
CA PRO A 349 -6.41 -2.27 1.63
C PRO A 349 -7.82 -2.80 1.33
N TYR A 350 -8.19 -3.91 1.98
CA TYR A 350 -9.49 -4.56 1.85
C TYR A 350 -10.25 -4.47 3.16
N CYS A 351 -11.53 -4.13 3.10
CA CYS A 351 -12.45 -4.13 4.22
C CYS A 351 -13.10 -5.49 4.36
N GLY A 352 -13.38 -5.91 5.59
CA GLY A 352 -13.96 -7.22 5.85
C GLY A 352 -14.12 -7.50 7.32
N ILE A 353 -14.16 -8.78 7.68
CA ILE A 353 -14.35 -9.25 9.06
C ILE A 353 -13.34 -10.35 9.39
N LEU A 354 -13.09 -10.55 10.67
CA LEU A 354 -12.35 -11.72 11.13
C LEU A 354 -13.27 -12.95 11.08
N ALA A 355 -12.78 -14.05 10.52
CA ALA A 355 -13.50 -15.32 10.51
C ALA A 355 -13.72 -15.78 11.97
N PRO A 356 -14.95 -16.12 12.36
CA PRO A 356 -15.21 -16.64 13.70
C PRO A 356 -14.55 -18.01 13.86
N SER A 357 -13.63 -18.14 14.81
CA SER A 357 -12.93 -19.40 15.12
C SER A 357 -13.83 -20.48 15.77
N ALA A 358 -15.07 -20.14 16.18
CA ALA A 358 -15.93 -21.00 16.97
C ALA A 358 -17.12 -21.65 16.23
N LEU A 359 -17.37 -21.36 14.95
CA LEU A 359 -18.55 -21.90 14.26
C LEU A 359 -18.24 -23.19 13.48
N ARG A 360 -17.96 -24.27 14.21
CA ARG A 360 -17.85 -25.65 13.68
C ARG A 360 -19.13 -26.19 13.01
N ARG A 361 -20.19 -25.40 12.84
CA ARG A 361 -21.42 -25.82 12.14
C ARG A 361 -22.01 -24.68 11.29
N LYS A 362 -22.24 -25.00 10.01
CA LYS A 362 -23.06 -24.30 8.99
C LYS A 362 -23.35 -22.82 9.29
N TRP A 363 -22.42 -21.95 8.93
CA TRP A 363 -22.64 -20.51 8.88
C TRP A 363 -23.46 -20.14 7.64
N ARG A 364 -24.51 -19.32 7.82
CA ARG A 364 -25.19 -18.62 6.72
C ARG A 364 -24.94 -17.12 6.86
N PRO A 365 -24.73 -16.39 5.75
CA PRO A 365 -24.21 -15.02 5.76
C PRO A 365 -25.10 -13.93 6.37
N TYR A 366 -26.25 -14.25 6.98
CA TYR A 366 -27.22 -13.23 7.40
C TYR A 366 -27.66 -13.24 8.87
N CYS A 367 -27.41 -14.27 9.67
CA CYS A 367 -27.81 -14.29 11.09
C CYS A 367 -26.93 -15.28 11.87
N GLY A 368 -26.17 -14.81 12.85
CA GLY A 368 -25.41 -15.71 13.73
C GLY A 368 -24.73 -14.97 14.87
N ILE A 369 -25.23 -15.19 16.08
CA ILE A 369 -24.58 -14.81 17.34
C ILE A 369 -23.22 -15.52 17.41
N LEU A 370 -22.15 -14.75 17.57
CA LEU A 370 -20.77 -15.24 17.66
C LEU A 370 -20.53 -15.91 19.02
N ALA A 371 -20.19 -17.19 19.01
CA ALA A 371 -19.64 -17.89 20.18
C ALA A 371 -18.12 -17.61 20.29
N PRO A 372 -17.54 -17.52 21.51
CA PRO A 372 -16.10 -17.30 21.68
C PRO A 372 -15.24 -18.50 21.23
N SER A 373 -14.04 -18.20 20.74
CA SER A 373 -12.99 -19.16 20.32
C SER A 373 -12.63 -20.19 21.39
N THR A 374 -12.34 -21.44 20.99
CA THR A 374 -11.91 -22.53 21.87
C THR A 374 -10.40 -22.51 22.20
N ILE A 375 -9.61 -21.65 21.56
CA ILE A 375 -8.16 -21.47 21.84
C ILE A 375 -7.89 -19.98 22.01
N LYS A 376 -7.73 -19.52 23.25
CA LYS A 376 -7.46 -18.11 23.60
C LYS A 376 -6.07 -17.61 23.18
N GLU A 377 -5.16 -18.52 22.83
CA GLU A 377 -3.75 -18.23 22.54
C GLU A 377 -3.41 -18.27 21.05
N ALA A 378 -4.37 -18.60 20.17
CA ALA A 378 -4.14 -18.59 18.74
C ALA A 378 -3.91 -17.14 18.27
N THR A 379 -2.75 -16.87 17.67
CA THR A 379 -2.43 -15.55 17.11
C THR A 379 -2.83 -15.42 15.65
N ARG A 380 -2.88 -16.53 14.91
CA ARG A 380 -3.20 -16.59 13.48
C ARG A 380 -4.69 -16.76 13.25
N HIS A 381 -5.25 -15.91 12.42
CA HIS A 381 -6.67 -15.86 12.09
C HIS A 381 -6.87 -15.64 10.59
N LEU A 382 -8.01 -16.07 10.06
CA LEU A 382 -8.42 -15.75 8.69
C LEU A 382 -9.30 -14.50 8.68
N PHE A 383 -8.96 -13.56 7.82
CA PHE A 383 -9.78 -12.42 7.45
C PHE A 383 -10.59 -12.76 6.20
N VAL A 384 -11.88 -12.39 6.22
CA VAL A 384 -12.80 -12.55 5.10
C VAL A 384 -13.10 -11.17 4.52
N PRO A 385 -12.60 -10.87 3.30
CA PRO A 385 -12.91 -9.60 2.62
C PRO A 385 -14.40 -9.45 2.31
N ALA A 386 -14.86 -8.20 2.22
CA ALA A 386 -16.22 -7.87 1.81
C ALA A 386 -16.46 -8.17 0.31
N GLU A 387 -15.45 -7.94 -0.54
CA GLU A 387 -15.49 -8.32 -1.97
C GLU A 387 -15.15 -9.80 -2.13
N ARG A 388 -16.10 -10.57 -2.67
CA ARG A 388 -16.02 -12.03 -2.84
C ARG A 388 -14.94 -12.49 -3.81
N ARG A 389 -14.50 -11.61 -4.72
CA ARG A 389 -13.40 -11.88 -5.65
C ARG A 389 -12.03 -11.94 -4.98
N ILE A 390 -11.92 -11.47 -3.74
CA ILE A 390 -10.66 -11.45 -2.99
C ILE A 390 -10.60 -12.68 -2.09
N PRO A 391 -9.51 -13.48 -2.12
CA PRO A 391 -9.36 -14.63 -1.24
C PRO A 391 -9.29 -14.21 0.22
N LYS A 392 -9.59 -15.14 1.13
CA LYS A 392 -9.34 -14.95 2.56
C LYS A 392 -7.86 -14.66 2.78
N ILE A 393 -7.56 -13.82 3.79
CA ILE A 393 -6.19 -13.39 4.10
C ILE A 393 -5.84 -13.90 5.49
N ARG A 394 -4.67 -14.50 5.65
CA ARG A 394 -4.18 -14.90 6.97
C ARG A 394 -3.51 -13.71 7.64
N ILE A 395 -4.00 -13.35 8.83
CA ILE A 395 -3.48 -12.25 9.64
C ILE A 395 -3.05 -12.76 11.00
N GLU A 396 -2.15 -12.03 11.66
CA GLU A 396 -1.79 -12.27 13.06
C GLU A 396 -2.27 -11.12 13.94
N THR A 397 -3.06 -11.44 14.97
CA THR A 397 -3.56 -10.47 15.93
C THR A 397 -3.80 -11.15 17.28
N ARG A 398 -3.51 -10.40 18.35
CA ARG A 398 -3.87 -10.79 19.72
C ARG A 398 -5.23 -10.24 20.16
N GLN A 399 -5.85 -9.39 19.34
CA GLN A 399 -7.10 -8.68 19.62
C GLN A 399 -8.32 -9.36 18.98
N ALA A 400 -8.21 -10.62 18.58
CA ALA A 400 -9.25 -11.34 17.84
C ALA A 400 -10.63 -11.34 18.52
N GLU A 401 -10.67 -11.40 19.85
CA GLU A 401 -11.93 -11.35 20.62
C GLU A 401 -12.68 -10.03 20.43
N THR A 402 -11.95 -8.91 20.24
CA THR A 402 -12.55 -7.59 19.98
C THR A 402 -12.86 -7.43 18.49
N LEU A 403 -11.89 -7.77 17.64
CA LEU A 403 -11.99 -7.56 16.19
C LEU A 403 -13.05 -8.44 15.52
N CYS A 404 -13.44 -9.58 16.11
CA CYS A 404 -14.43 -10.47 15.52
C CYS A 404 -15.84 -9.86 15.41
N ARG A 405 -16.12 -8.77 16.14
CA ARG A 405 -17.39 -8.02 16.09
C ARG A 405 -17.32 -6.77 15.24
N GLN A 406 -16.17 -6.51 14.62
CA GLN A 406 -15.89 -5.25 13.94
C GLN A 406 -15.62 -5.45 12.46
N ARG A 407 -15.91 -4.41 11.68
CA ARG A 407 -15.36 -4.23 10.35
C ARG A 407 -13.91 -3.78 10.49
N ILE A 408 -13.02 -4.50 9.83
CA ILE A 408 -11.58 -4.21 9.86
C ILE A 408 -11.04 -4.06 8.44
N VAL A 409 -9.94 -3.32 8.32
CA VAL A 409 -9.19 -3.13 7.08
C VAL A 409 -7.88 -3.90 7.16
N VAL A 410 -7.59 -4.72 6.16
CA VAL A 410 -6.40 -5.57 6.07
C VAL A 410 -5.69 -5.32 4.74
N SER A 411 -4.35 -5.29 4.78
CA SER A 411 -3.49 -5.22 3.59
C SER A 411 -2.81 -6.57 3.36
N ILE A 412 -2.66 -6.98 2.10
CA ILE A 412 -1.88 -8.17 1.72
C ILE A 412 -0.39 -7.79 1.69
N ASP A 413 0.44 -8.60 2.34
CA ASP A 413 1.89 -8.42 2.43
C ASP A 413 2.62 -9.29 1.41
N SER A 414 2.30 -10.58 1.39
CA SER A 414 2.91 -11.56 0.51
C SER A 414 1.99 -12.77 0.31
N TRP A 415 2.27 -13.57 -0.72
CA TRP A 415 1.62 -14.87 -0.89
C TRP A 415 2.70 -15.92 -1.17
N PRO A 416 3.21 -16.57 -0.12
CA PRO A 416 4.20 -17.64 -0.23
C PRO A 416 3.66 -18.87 -0.97
N ARG A 417 4.56 -19.68 -1.54
CA ARG A 417 4.20 -20.88 -2.33
C ARG A 417 3.65 -22.02 -1.47
N ASP A 418 4.04 -22.08 -0.21
CA ASP A 418 3.61 -23.06 0.79
C ASP A 418 2.33 -22.61 1.53
N SER A 419 1.82 -21.41 1.25
CA SER A 419 0.66 -20.86 1.94
C SER A 419 -0.57 -20.84 1.05
N ARG A 420 -1.62 -21.58 1.45
CA ARG A 420 -2.92 -21.61 0.76
C ARG A 420 -3.53 -20.21 0.60
N TYR A 421 -3.42 -19.38 1.64
CA TYR A 421 -3.94 -18.01 1.70
C TYR A 421 -2.80 -16.99 1.67
N PRO A 422 -3.00 -15.78 1.12
CA PRO A 422 -2.07 -14.67 1.27
C PRO A 422 -1.88 -14.31 2.75
N LEU A 423 -0.70 -13.83 3.10
CA LEU A 423 -0.39 -13.24 4.38
C LEU A 423 -0.71 -11.75 4.33
N GLY A 424 -1.20 -11.20 5.43
CA GLY A 424 -1.46 -9.78 5.57
C GLY A 424 -1.43 -9.31 7.01
N HIS A 425 -1.62 -8.00 7.18
CA HIS A 425 -1.65 -7.35 8.48
C HIS A 425 -2.88 -6.45 8.63
N LEU A 426 -3.25 -6.17 9.88
CA LEU A 426 -4.34 -5.28 10.22
C LEU A 426 -3.91 -3.83 9.97
N VAL A 427 -4.66 -3.06 9.19
CA VAL A 427 -4.39 -1.62 9.02
C VAL A 427 -5.11 -0.82 10.10
N ARG A 428 -6.42 -1.05 10.26
CA ARG A 428 -7.26 -0.40 11.28
C ARG A 428 -8.60 -1.12 11.47
N ALA A 429 -9.18 -0.99 12.66
CA ALA A 429 -10.60 -1.26 12.87
C ALA A 429 -11.44 -0.04 12.47
N LEU A 430 -12.61 -0.26 11.89
CA LEU A 430 -13.55 0.80 11.47
C LEU A 430 -14.63 1.01 12.53
N GLY A 431 -15.27 -0.07 12.98
CA GLY A 431 -16.37 -0.02 13.94
C GLY A 431 -17.15 -1.33 13.96
N ASP A 432 -18.26 -1.36 14.70
CA ASP A 432 -19.06 -2.58 14.89
C ASP A 432 -19.82 -2.96 13.62
N ILE A 433 -19.97 -4.28 13.39
CA ILE A 433 -20.71 -4.81 12.24
C ILE A 433 -22.19 -4.42 12.37
N GLY A 434 -22.76 -3.88 11.30
CA GLY A 434 -24.16 -3.44 11.25
C GLY A 434 -24.40 -2.00 11.73
N ASP A 435 -23.38 -1.31 12.24
CA ASP A 435 -23.47 0.13 12.46
C ASP A 435 -23.51 0.89 11.12
N ARG A 436 -24.46 1.83 10.99
CA ARG A 436 -24.69 2.56 9.73
C ARG A 436 -23.47 3.36 9.30
N ALA A 437 -22.80 4.04 10.23
CA ALA A 437 -21.64 4.88 9.89
C ALA A 437 -20.47 3.99 9.42
N THR A 438 -20.28 2.85 10.08
CA THR A 438 -19.25 1.85 9.74
C THR A 438 -19.48 1.22 8.37
N GLU A 439 -20.70 0.74 8.08
CA GLU A 439 -21.02 0.13 6.78
C GLU A 439 -20.92 1.14 5.63
N ASN A 440 -21.32 2.40 5.86
CA ASN A 440 -21.09 3.47 4.89
C ASN A 440 -19.60 3.68 4.61
N GLN A 441 -18.76 3.68 5.64
CA GLN A 441 -17.32 3.81 5.46
C GLN A 441 -16.70 2.63 4.71
N VAL A 442 -17.15 1.40 4.98
CA VAL A 442 -16.72 0.20 4.24
C VAL A 442 -17.04 0.33 2.75
N LEU A 443 -18.25 0.78 2.40
CA LEU A 443 -18.66 0.98 1.02
C LEU A 443 -17.76 1.99 0.31
N LEU A 444 -17.51 3.14 0.94
CA LEU A 444 -16.65 4.18 0.37
C LEU A 444 -15.22 3.69 0.15
N LEU A 445 -14.66 2.91 1.09
CA LEU A 445 -13.32 2.34 0.96
C LEU A 445 -13.21 1.27 -0.13
N GLU A 446 -14.19 0.37 -0.24
CA GLU A 446 -14.17 -0.70 -1.25
C GLU A 446 -14.26 -0.18 -2.69
N HIS A 447 -14.93 0.97 -2.87
CA HIS A 447 -15.07 1.65 -4.16
C HIS A 447 -14.05 2.76 -4.39
N ASP A 448 -13.03 2.88 -3.53
CA ASP A 448 -11.96 3.89 -3.62
C ASP A 448 -12.52 5.33 -3.71
N ILE A 449 -13.57 5.62 -2.94
CA ILE A 449 -14.19 6.94 -2.84
C ILE A 449 -13.54 7.71 -1.67
N PRO A 450 -12.79 8.79 -1.95
CA PRO A 450 -12.17 9.61 -0.92
C PRO A 450 -13.24 10.28 -0.05
N HIS A 451 -13.22 10.00 1.25
CA HIS A 451 -14.19 10.50 2.22
C HIS A 451 -13.52 11.12 3.46
N GLN A 452 -12.22 11.42 3.34
CA GLN A 452 -11.48 12.14 4.38
C GLN A 452 -11.84 13.63 4.33
N CYS A 453 -11.70 14.30 5.46
CA CYS A 453 -11.84 15.76 5.50
C CYS A 453 -10.80 16.43 4.60
N PHE A 454 -11.16 17.57 4.01
CA PHE A 454 -10.21 18.37 3.22
C PHE A 454 -9.02 18.79 4.09
N SER A 455 -7.83 18.76 3.50
CA SER A 455 -6.60 19.16 4.19
C SER A 455 -6.60 20.67 4.48
N ARG A 456 -5.81 21.09 5.48
CA ARG A 456 -5.69 22.51 5.82
C ARG A 456 -5.24 23.36 4.63
N ALA A 457 -4.33 22.84 3.80
CA ALA A 457 -3.88 23.52 2.60
C ALA A 457 -5.01 23.78 1.59
N VAL A 458 -5.99 22.86 1.47
CA VAL A 458 -7.17 23.07 0.64
C VAL A 458 -8.11 24.10 1.28
N LEU A 459 -8.32 24.03 2.60
CA LEU A 459 -9.17 24.97 3.33
C LEU A 459 -8.60 26.40 3.31
N ASP A 460 -7.27 26.57 3.32
CA ASP A 460 -6.61 27.88 3.26
C ASP A 460 -6.77 28.56 1.88
N CYS A 461 -7.19 27.81 0.84
CA CYS A 461 -7.56 28.38 -0.46
C CYS A 461 -8.99 28.96 -0.49
N LEU A 462 -9.81 28.70 0.54
CA LEU A 462 -11.16 29.22 0.62
C LEU A 462 -11.13 30.73 0.94
N PRO A 463 -12.06 31.53 0.38
CA PRO A 463 -12.18 32.92 0.75
C PRO A 463 -12.55 33.06 2.23
N SER A 464 -12.15 34.17 2.84
CA SER A 464 -12.57 34.50 4.20
C SER A 464 -14.09 34.65 4.27
N THR A 465 -14.70 34.05 5.30
CA THR A 465 -16.12 34.17 5.57
C THR A 465 -16.40 35.29 6.60
N PRO A 466 -17.49 36.06 6.46
CA PRO A 466 -18.46 36.04 5.38
C PRO A 466 -17.92 36.63 4.07
N TRP A 467 -18.27 36.01 2.95
CA TRP A 467 -17.90 36.50 1.62
C TRP A 467 -18.99 37.41 1.06
N THR A 468 -18.60 38.52 0.44
CA THR A 468 -19.49 39.44 -0.28
C THR A 468 -18.84 39.83 -1.60
N ILE A 469 -19.65 40.18 -2.60
CA ILE A 469 -19.14 40.60 -3.91
C ILE A 469 -18.37 41.93 -3.78
N GLY A 470 -17.14 41.96 -4.27
CA GLY A 470 -16.30 43.16 -4.25
C GLY A 470 -16.49 44.04 -5.50
N PRO A 471 -16.05 45.31 -5.45
CA PRO A 471 -16.20 46.25 -6.57
C PRO A 471 -15.47 45.80 -7.85
N LYS A 472 -14.39 45.03 -7.70
CA LYS A 472 -13.60 44.52 -8.84
C LYS A 472 -14.32 43.37 -9.55
N GLU A 473 -14.95 42.46 -8.81
CA GLU A 473 -15.74 41.39 -9.42
C GLU A 473 -16.99 41.92 -10.12
N GLU A 474 -17.57 43.03 -9.63
CA GLU A 474 -18.78 43.63 -10.21
C GLU A 474 -18.52 44.29 -11.58
N GLN A 475 -17.36 44.93 -11.79
CA GLN A 475 -17.05 45.65 -13.04
C GLN A 475 -16.99 44.75 -14.29
N GLY A 476 -16.69 43.45 -14.12
CA GLY A 476 -16.58 42.48 -15.22
C GLY A 476 -17.79 41.56 -15.40
N ARG A 477 -18.86 41.73 -14.61
CA ARG A 477 -20.01 40.83 -14.56
C ARG A 477 -21.30 41.56 -14.94
N LYS A 478 -22.19 40.87 -15.65
CA LYS A 478 -23.52 41.39 -16.00
C LYS A 478 -24.43 41.32 -14.78
N ASP A 479 -25.05 42.44 -14.42
CA ASP A 479 -26.02 42.49 -13.33
C ASP A 479 -27.40 42.00 -13.79
N LEU A 480 -27.85 40.88 -13.22
CA LEU A 480 -29.15 40.25 -13.48
C LEU A 480 -30.05 40.22 -12.24
N ARG A 481 -29.69 40.91 -11.15
CA ARG A 481 -30.46 40.92 -9.89
C ARG A 481 -31.90 41.44 -10.01
N HIS A 482 -32.20 42.13 -11.11
CA HIS A 482 -33.54 42.64 -11.44
C HIS A 482 -34.46 41.57 -12.07
N LEU A 483 -33.94 40.39 -12.43
CA LEU A 483 -34.73 39.29 -12.99
C LEU A 483 -35.35 38.44 -11.87
N CYS A 484 -36.55 37.91 -12.13
CA CYS A 484 -37.20 36.95 -11.24
C CYS A 484 -36.64 35.56 -11.49
N ILE A 485 -35.65 35.18 -10.69
CA ILE A 485 -34.96 33.89 -10.76
C ILE A 485 -35.45 32.99 -9.63
N CYS A 486 -35.70 31.71 -9.91
CA CYS A 486 -36.03 30.70 -8.91
C CYS A 486 -35.26 29.39 -9.14
N SER A 487 -34.96 28.66 -8.07
CA SER A 487 -34.46 27.27 -8.14
C SER A 487 -35.59 26.30 -7.83
N VAL A 488 -35.51 25.07 -8.35
CA VAL A 488 -36.51 24.02 -8.12
C VAL A 488 -35.79 22.77 -7.63
N ASP A 489 -35.64 22.68 -6.32
CA ASP A 489 -34.81 21.66 -5.67
C ASP A 489 -35.63 20.62 -4.88
N PRO A 490 -35.13 19.38 -4.75
CA PRO A 490 -35.72 18.41 -3.83
C PRO A 490 -35.69 18.88 -2.36
N PRO A 491 -36.63 18.41 -1.51
CA PRO A 491 -36.61 18.72 -0.09
C PRO A 491 -35.29 18.33 0.59
N GLY A 492 -34.66 19.28 1.28
CA GLY A 492 -33.40 19.07 2.01
C GLY A 492 -32.12 19.34 1.21
N CYS A 493 -32.22 19.86 -0.02
CA CYS A 493 -31.06 20.35 -0.78
C CYS A 493 -30.33 21.46 0.00
N THR A 494 -29.00 21.38 0.04
CA THR A 494 -28.12 22.35 0.72
C THR A 494 -27.17 23.07 -0.24
N ASP A 495 -27.05 22.54 -1.45
CA ASP A 495 -26.12 22.84 -2.51
C ASP A 495 -26.91 23.14 -3.79
N ILE A 496 -27.40 24.39 -3.88
CA ILE A 496 -28.19 24.85 -5.04
C ILE A 496 -27.21 25.27 -6.14
N ASP A 497 -27.14 24.47 -7.19
CA ASP A 497 -26.24 24.68 -8.33
C ASP A 497 -26.91 25.40 -9.51
N ASP A 498 -28.23 25.28 -9.65
CA ASP A 498 -29.01 25.84 -10.74
C ASP A 498 -30.13 26.76 -10.28
N ALA A 499 -30.42 27.74 -11.13
CA ALA A 499 -31.55 28.64 -10.96
C ALA A 499 -32.00 29.09 -12.35
N LEU A 500 -33.30 29.25 -12.55
CA LEU A 500 -33.89 29.48 -13.85
C LEU A 500 -34.73 30.75 -13.83
N HIS A 501 -34.84 31.40 -14.99
CA HIS A 501 -35.89 32.38 -15.24
C HIS A 501 -36.48 32.21 -16.64
N CYS A 502 -37.72 32.67 -16.79
CA CYS A 502 -38.37 32.77 -18.09
C CYS A 502 -39.17 34.08 -18.13
N ARG A 503 -38.94 34.91 -19.14
CA ARG A 503 -39.74 36.11 -19.37
C ARG A 503 -40.10 36.27 -20.83
N GLU A 504 -41.29 36.77 -21.08
CA GLU A 504 -41.72 37.17 -22.41
C GLU A 504 -41.11 38.54 -22.76
N LEU A 505 -40.61 38.68 -23.98
CA LEU A 505 -40.05 39.91 -24.53
C LEU A 505 -41.12 40.66 -25.32
N PRO A 506 -40.96 41.99 -25.52
CA PRO A 506 -41.89 42.77 -26.34
C PRO A 506 -42.07 42.29 -27.78
N SER A 507 -41.12 41.50 -28.29
CA SER A 507 -41.20 40.89 -29.62
C SER A 507 -42.14 39.67 -29.70
N GLY A 508 -42.69 39.20 -28.57
CA GLY A 508 -43.44 37.95 -28.46
C GLY A 508 -42.56 36.70 -28.33
N ASN A 509 -41.23 36.85 -28.31
CA ASN A 509 -40.30 35.77 -28.02
C ASN A 509 -40.08 35.63 -26.50
N TYR A 510 -39.59 34.48 -26.06
CA TYR A 510 -39.19 34.25 -24.66
C TYR A 510 -37.67 34.34 -24.49
N GLU A 511 -37.24 34.96 -23.40
CA GLU A 511 -35.88 34.87 -22.88
C GLU A 511 -35.85 33.85 -21.75
N VAL A 512 -35.07 32.78 -21.92
CA VAL A 512 -34.87 31.71 -20.94
C VAL A 512 -33.40 31.69 -20.56
N GLY A 513 -33.12 31.66 -19.26
CA GLY A 513 -31.77 31.64 -18.70
C GLY A 513 -31.61 30.59 -17.62
#